data_AF-A0A8J4QHL3-F1
#
_entry.id   AF-A0A8J4QHL3-F1
#
_cell.length_a   1.000
_cell.length_b   1.000
_cell.length_c   1.000
_cell.angle_alpha   90.00
_cell.angle_beta   90.00
_cell.angle_gamma   90.00
#
_symmetry.space_group_name_H-M   'P 1'
#
loop_
_entity.id
_entity.type
_entity.pdbx_description
1 polymer ?
#
loop_
_entity_poly.entity_id
_entity_poly.type
_entity_poly.pdbx_seq_one_letter_code
_entity_poly.pdbx_strand_id
1 'polypeptide(L)'
;MASIFNVQLFFFLLIIFFTIQPTQQQHPLDPLTPSELNLVQTILTHAYPNSNYNLTFQYVGLDDPDKPTLLSWLSNHSTTKIPQRRAFIIARINHQTHELIVDFSNHSIISNQIYQGHGFPLLTFDEQKAANALTLAHAPFIASVSKRGLKINEVVCGSFTVGWYGETRNNKRVVKVMCFYLDGTVNMFMRPLEGVTVTVDLEEMKIIGFWDRLTVPMPKAEGTDYRESEQKPPFLLPLKKITVEQPDGPSFEIDGHGVR
;
A
#
# COMPACT_ATOMS: atom_id res chain seq x y z
N MET A 1 -58.83 -29.91 -6.51
CA MET A 1 -58.21 -28.87 -7.37
C MET A 1 -57.78 -27.65 -6.55
N ALA A 2 -56.87 -27.84 -5.59
CA ALA A 2 -56.28 -26.72 -4.83
C ALA A 2 -54.79 -26.95 -4.51
N SER A 3 -54.22 -28.10 -4.91
CA SER A 3 -52.84 -28.48 -4.57
C SER A 3 -51.85 -28.40 -5.74
N ILE A 4 -52.33 -28.18 -6.97
CA ILE A 4 -51.46 -28.12 -8.17
C ILE A 4 -51.07 -26.66 -8.49
N PHE A 5 -51.82 -25.68 -8.01
CA PHE A 5 -51.60 -24.26 -8.32
C PHE A 5 -50.46 -23.62 -7.50
N ASN A 6 -50.13 -24.14 -6.32
CA ASN A 6 -49.10 -23.58 -5.45
C ASN A 6 -47.67 -24.08 -5.72
N VAL A 7 -47.49 -25.14 -6.52
CA VAL A 7 -46.16 -25.67 -6.86
C VAL A 7 -45.59 -25.01 -8.12
N GLN A 8 -46.45 -24.56 -9.04
CA GLN A 8 -45.99 -23.85 -10.25
C GLN A 8 -45.58 -22.40 -9.97
N LEU A 9 -46.16 -21.74 -8.96
CA LEU A 9 -45.78 -20.37 -8.61
C LEU A 9 -44.41 -20.28 -7.91
N PHE A 10 -43.96 -21.37 -7.26
CA PHE A 10 -42.65 -21.40 -6.59
C PHE A 10 -41.49 -21.68 -7.56
N PHE A 11 -41.75 -22.35 -8.68
CA PHE A 11 -40.75 -22.56 -9.74
C PHE A 11 -40.57 -21.36 -10.68
N PHE A 12 -41.55 -20.45 -10.74
CA PHE A 12 -41.48 -19.26 -11.61
C PHE A 12 -40.75 -18.06 -10.97
N LEU A 13 -40.51 -18.09 -9.66
CA LEU A 13 -39.78 -17.04 -8.92
C LEU A 13 -38.28 -17.31 -8.80
N LEU A 14 -37.76 -18.43 -9.31
CA LEU A 14 -36.35 -18.80 -9.21
C LEU A 14 -35.51 -18.44 -10.46
N ILE A 15 -36.08 -17.78 -11.47
CA ILE A 15 -35.45 -17.61 -12.80
C ILE A 15 -35.07 -16.15 -13.15
N ILE A 16 -35.27 -15.16 -12.27
CA ILE A 16 -34.90 -13.76 -12.57
C ILE A 16 -34.08 -13.11 -11.44
N PHE A 17 -33.14 -13.86 -10.89
CA PHE A 17 -31.88 -13.29 -10.39
C PHE A 17 -30.74 -13.73 -11.30
N PHE A 18 -30.93 -13.61 -12.62
CA PHE A 18 -29.79 -13.17 -13.41
C PHE A 18 -29.52 -11.76 -12.92
N THR A 19 -28.54 -11.63 -12.03
CA THR A 19 -27.77 -10.40 -11.96
C THR A 19 -27.29 -10.18 -13.40
N ILE A 20 -28.02 -9.37 -14.16
CA ILE A 20 -27.45 -8.62 -15.25
C ILE A 20 -26.48 -7.70 -14.53
N GLN A 21 -25.31 -8.24 -14.14
CA GLN A 21 -24.17 -7.37 -14.00
C GLN A 21 -24.05 -6.76 -15.39
N PRO A 22 -24.22 -5.44 -15.54
CA PRO A 22 -23.84 -4.82 -16.79
C PRO A 22 -22.43 -5.34 -17.04
N THR A 23 -22.24 -6.10 -18.12
CA THR A 23 -20.90 -6.38 -18.64
C THR A 23 -20.44 -5.05 -19.20
N GLN A 24 -20.15 -4.12 -18.30
CA GLN A 24 -19.47 -2.91 -18.60
C GLN A 24 -18.16 -3.38 -19.18
N GLN A 25 -17.96 -3.11 -20.46
CA GLN A 25 -16.74 -3.48 -21.14
C GLN A 25 -15.60 -2.80 -20.39
N GLN A 26 -14.84 -3.61 -19.65
CA GLN A 26 -13.73 -3.11 -18.84
C GLN A 26 -12.80 -2.33 -19.76
N HIS A 27 -12.56 -1.07 -19.41
CA HIS A 27 -11.66 -0.24 -20.20
C HIS A 27 -10.25 -0.83 -20.08
N PRO A 28 -9.44 -0.90 -21.16
CA PRO A 28 -8.12 -1.51 -21.10
C PRO A 28 -7.17 -0.88 -20.07
N LEU A 29 -7.40 0.39 -19.72
CA LEU A 29 -6.66 1.12 -18.68
C LEU A 29 -7.31 1.09 -17.28
N ASP A 30 -8.41 0.35 -17.09
CA ASP A 30 -8.99 0.18 -15.76
C ASP A 30 -7.96 -0.45 -14.81
N PRO A 31 -7.96 -0.05 -13.52
CA PRO A 31 -7.08 -0.66 -12.53
C PRO A 31 -7.28 -2.17 -12.46
N LEU A 32 -6.29 -2.86 -11.91
CA LEU A 32 -6.40 -4.29 -11.66
C LEU A 32 -7.55 -4.57 -10.68
N THR A 33 -8.43 -5.48 -11.07
CA THR A 33 -9.55 -5.93 -10.24
C THR A 33 -9.05 -6.83 -9.09
N PRO A 34 -9.85 -7.01 -8.02
CA PRO A 34 -9.50 -7.96 -6.97
C PRO A 34 -9.25 -9.40 -7.48
N SER A 35 -10.00 -9.85 -8.49
CA SER A 35 -9.78 -11.15 -9.12
C SER A 35 -8.46 -11.23 -9.89
N GLU A 36 -8.07 -10.16 -10.60
CA GLU A 36 -6.78 -10.09 -11.29
C GLU A 36 -5.62 -10.10 -10.28
N LEU A 37 -5.73 -9.36 -9.17
CA LEU A 37 -4.72 -9.37 -8.10
C LEU A 37 -4.60 -10.76 -7.43
N ASN A 38 -5.72 -11.42 -7.15
CA ASN A 38 -5.73 -12.78 -6.62
C ASN A 38 -5.13 -13.78 -7.62
N LEU A 39 -5.35 -13.58 -8.91
CA LEU A 39 -4.74 -14.39 -9.97
C LEU A 39 -3.23 -14.18 -10.02
N VAL A 40 -2.73 -12.95 -9.93
CA VAL A 40 -1.28 -12.66 -9.81
C VAL A 40 -0.68 -13.39 -8.61
N GLN A 41 -1.31 -13.26 -7.44
CA GLN A 41 -0.86 -13.94 -6.22
C GLN A 41 -0.82 -15.46 -6.41
N THR A 42 -1.86 -16.02 -7.01
CA THR A 42 -1.97 -17.45 -7.27
C THR A 42 -0.87 -17.92 -8.22
N ILE A 43 -0.66 -17.23 -9.35
CA ILE A 43 0.36 -17.62 -10.33
C ILE A 43 1.76 -17.57 -9.71
N LEU A 44 2.10 -16.49 -8.98
CA LEU A 44 3.43 -16.35 -8.38
C LEU A 44 3.66 -17.33 -7.23
N THR A 45 2.66 -17.58 -6.38
CA THR A 45 2.81 -18.57 -5.28
C THR A 45 2.98 -19.99 -5.82
N HIS A 46 2.32 -20.36 -6.93
CA HIS A 46 2.54 -21.65 -7.60
C HIS A 46 3.90 -21.74 -8.30
N ALA A 47 4.38 -20.64 -8.90
CA ALA A 47 5.70 -20.61 -9.55
C ALA A 47 6.86 -20.67 -8.54
N TYR A 48 6.65 -20.17 -7.32
CA TYR A 48 7.62 -20.15 -6.22
C TYR A 48 7.07 -20.83 -4.96
N PRO A 49 6.82 -22.15 -4.99
CA PRO A 49 6.02 -22.85 -3.98
C PRO A 49 6.77 -23.13 -2.67
N ASN A 50 8.11 -23.05 -2.65
CA ASN A 50 8.86 -23.38 -1.44
C ASN A 50 8.76 -22.25 -0.41
N SER A 51 8.46 -22.60 0.84
CA SER A 51 8.50 -21.71 2.01
C SER A 51 9.86 -21.03 2.27
N ASN A 52 10.92 -21.51 1.61
CA ASN A 52 12.25 -20.92 1.67
C ASN A 52 12.39 -19.68 0.78
N TYR A 53 11.48 -19.48 -0.19
CA TYR A 53 11.41 -18.25 -0.95
C TYR A 53 10.67 -17.21 -0.12
N ASN A 54 11.42 -16.26 0.45
CA ASN A 54 10.81 -15.05 1.02
C ASN A 54 10.30 -14.18 -0.14
N LEU A 55 9.11 -14.51 -0.64
CA LEU A 55 8.41 -13.80 -1.71
C LEU A 55 7.59 -12.67 -1.12
N THR A 56 7.89 -11.45 -1.54
CA THR A 56 7.11 -10.25 -1.18
C THR A 56 6.86 -9.42 -2.43
N PHE A 57 5.70 -8.75 -2.47
CA PHE A 57 5.30 -7.89 -3.57
C PHE A 57 5.55 -6.44 -3.19
N GLN A 58 6.41 -5.74 -3.95
CA GLN A 58 6.67 -4.32 -3.74
C GLN A 58 5.83 -3.46 -4.67
N TYR A 59 5.44 -4.01 -5.82
CA TYR A 59 4.54 -3.36 -6.76
C TYR A 59 3.77 -4.41 -7.55
N VAL A 60 2.47 -4.17 -7.73
CA VAL A 60 1.60 -4.89 -8.66
C VAL A 60 0.70 -3.88 -9.33
N GLY A 61 0.81 -3.74 -10.65
CA GLY A 61 0.04 -2.78 -11.42
C GLY A 61 -0.23 -3.28 -12.83
N LEU A 62 -1.06 -2.56 -13.57
CA LEU A 62 -1.33 -2.84 -14.97
C LEU A 62 -0.03 -2.69 -15.78
N ASP A 63 0.28 -3.67 -16.63
CA ASP A 63 1.29 -3.52 -17.66
C ASP A 63 0.66 -2.69 -18.79
N ASP A 64 1.23 -1.50 -19.04
CA ASP A 64 0.63 -0.52 -19.94
C ASP A 64 0.41 -1.11 -21.35
N PRO A 65 -0.83 -1.08 -21.88
CA PRO A 65 -1.07 -1.53 -23.24
C PRO A 65 -0.29 -0.71 -24.25
N ASP A 66 0.11 -1.36 -25.36
CA ASP A 66 0.73 -0.67 -26.49
C ASP A 66 -0.15 0.50 -26.98
N LYS A 67 0.43 1.70 -27.03
CA LYS A 67 -0.32 2.94 -27.30
C LYS A 67 -1.02 2.92 -28.67
N PRO A 68 -0.37 2.55 -29.80
CA PRO A 68 -1.07 2.35 -31.06
C PRO A 68 -2.25 1.40 -30.97
N THR A 69 -2.10 0.26 -30.29
CA THR A 69 -3.18 -0.72 -30.10
C THR A 69 -4.35 -0.13 -29.31
N LEU A 70 -4.05 0.61 -28.23
CA LEU A 70 -5.07 1.31 -27.44
C LEU A 70 -5.81 2.38 -28.24
N LEU A 71 -5.09 3.22 -28.99
CA LEU A 71 -5.70 4.27 -29.82
C LEU A 71 -6.57 3.68 -30.93
N SER A 72 -6.14 2.58 -31.54
CA SER A 72 -6.96 1.85 -32.50
C SER A 72 -8.23 1.34 -31.84
N TRP A 73 -8.13 0.75 -30.64
CA TRP A 73 -9.29 0.27 -29.89
C TRP A 73 -10.28 1.39 -29.58
N LEU A 74 -9.80 2.52 -29.04
CA LEU A 74 -10.63 3.70 -28.74
C LEU A 74 -11.32 4.29 -29.97
N SER A 75 -10.70 4.20 -31.15
CA SER A 75 -11.27 4.77 -32.38
C SER A 75 -12.47 3.97 -32.91
N ASN A 76 -12.48 2.64 -32.72
CA ASN A 76 -13.55 1.77 -33.17
C ASN A 76 -13.57 0.45 -32.39
N HIS A 77 -14.42 0.38 -31.36
CA HIS A 77 -14.53 -0.76 -30.47
C HIS A 77 -15.07 -2.03 -31.17
N SER A 78 -15.71 -1.91 -32.33
CA SER A 78 -16.44 -3.00 -32.98
C SER A 78 -15.59 -3.89 -33.89
N THR A 79 -14.47 -3.37 -34.42
CA THR A 79 -13.63 -4.06 -35.41
C THR A 79 -12.19 -4.26 -34.98
N THR A 80 -11.81 -3.72 -33.82
CA THR A 80 -10.44 -3.73 -33.32
C THR A 80 -10.29 -4.67 -32.14
N LYS A 81 -9.11 -5.30 -32.03
CA LYS A 81 -8.82 -6.23 -30.95
C LYS A 81 -8.68 -5.45 -29.63
N ILE A 82 -9.39 -5.88 -28.59
CA ILE A 82 -9.18 -5.36 -27.24
C ILE A 82 -7.71 -5.55 -26.82
N PRO A 83 -7.03 -4.51 -26.32
CA PRO A 83 -5.68 -4.66 -25.80
C PRO A 83 -5.64 -5.73 -24.71
N GLN A 84 -4.62 -6.59 -24.76
CA GLN A 84 -4.46 -7.64 -23.76
C GLN A 84 -4.16 -7.01 -22.40
N ARG A 85 -4.90 -7.44 -21.37
CA ARG A 85 -4.64 -7.05 -19.99
C ARG A 85 -3.59 -7.95 -19.37
N ARG A 86 -2.58 -7.31 -18.79
CA ARG A 86 -1.43 -7.93 -18.16
C ARG A 86 -1.10 -7.17 -16.88
N ALA A 87 -0.39 -7.81 -15.95
CA ALA A 87 0.17 -7.14 -14.79
C ALA A 87 1.68 -7.05 -14.89
N PHE A 88 2.23 -5.89 -14.57
CA PHE A 88 3.64 -5.69 -14.27
C PHE A 88 3.84 -5.80 -12.76
N ILE A 89 4.80 -6.62 -12.35
CA ILE A 89 5.06 -6.93 -10.95
C ILE A 89 6.53 -6.67 -10.64
N ILE A 90 6.78 -5.97 -9.54
CA ILE A 90 8.10 -5.93 -8.91
C ILE A 90 8.01 -6.72 -7.61
N ALA A 91 8.69 -7.86 -7.55
CA ALA A 91 8.71 -8.74 -6.40
C ALA A 91 10.13 -8.95 -5.88
N ARG A 92 10.27 -9.15 -4.57
CA ARG A 92 11.50 -9.61 -3.95
C ARG A 92 11.36 -11.12 -3.73
N ILE A 93 12.31 -11.87 -4.28
CA ILE A 93 12.37 -13.34 -4.17
C ILE A 93 13.83 -13.67 -3.86
N ASN A 94 14.09 -14.33 -2.73
CA ASN A 94 15.46 -14.68 -2.29
C ASN A 94 16.47 -13.52 -2.33
N HIS A 95 16.09 -12.37 -1.81
CA HIS A 95 16.94 -11.17 -1.82
C HIS A 95 17.31 -10.66 -3.23
N GLN A 96 16.58 -11.07 -4.27
CA GLN A 96 16.69 -10.56 -5.63
C GLN A 96 15.42 -9.81 -6.03
N THR A 97 15.57 -8.76 -6.83
CA THR A 97 14.44 -8.00 -7.37
C THR A 97 14.10 -8.60 -8.72
N HIS A 98 12.87 -9.09 -8.84
CA HIS A 98 12.30 -9.63 -10.06
C HIS A 98 11.30 -8.64 -10.65
N GLU A 99 11.44 -8.38 -11.94
CA GLU A 99 10.47 -7.69 -12.78
C GLU A 99 9.73 -8.75 -13.59
N LEU A 100 8.44 -8.94 -13.32
CA LEU A 100 7.63 -9.98 -13.95
C LEU A 100 6.47 -9.36 -14.72
N ILE A 101 6.07 -10.04 -15.80
CA ILE A 101 4.82 -9.75 -16.51
C ILE A 101 3.95 -10.99 -16.47
N VAL A 102 2.73 -10.85 -15.95
CA VAL A 102 1.70 -11.89 -15.91
C VAL A 102 0.64 -11.57 -16.95
N ASP A 103 0.32 -12.55 -17.81
CA ASP A 103 -0.76 -12.47 -18.77
C ASP A 103 -2.03 -13.11 -18.21
N PHE A 104 -3.11 -12.34 -18.14
CA PHE A 104 -4.38 -12.80 -17.59
C PHE A 104 -5.19 -13.68 -18.54
N SER A 105 -4.88 -13.69 -19.84
CA SER A 105 -5.57 -14.60 -20.77
C SER A 105 -4.97 -16.01 -20.70
N ASN A 106 -3.65 -16.08 -20.58
CA ASN A 106 -2.90 -17.34 -20.54
C ASN A 106 -2.62 -17.85 -19.11
N HIS A 107 -3.05 -17.12 -18.08
CA HIS A 107 -2.80 -17.42 -16.66
C HIS A 107 -1.33 -17.78 -16.36
N SER A 108 -0.38 -17.06 -16.94
CA SER A 108 1.04 -17.42 -16.89
C SER A 108 1.98 -16.21 -16.83
N ILE A 109 3.18 -16.45 -16.32
CA ILE A 109 4.28 -15.49 -16.34
C ILE A 109 4.90 -15.53 -17.75
N ILE A 110 4.82 -14.41 -18.47
CA ILE A 110 5.35 -14.29 -19.84
C ILE A 110 6.72 -13.60 -19.90
N SER A 111 7.13 -12.94 -18.81
CA SER A 111 8.46 -12.35 -18.65
C SER A 111 8.87 -12.41 -17.18
N ASN A 112 10.16 -12.68 -16.93
CA ASN A 112 10.77 -12.66 -15.60
C ASN A 112 12.23 -12.24 -15.74
N GLN A 113 12.56 -11.03 -15.33
CA GLN A 113 13.89 -10.46 -15.39
C GLN A 113 14.39 -10.14 -13.99
N ILE A 114 15.65 -10.45 -13.71
CA ILE A 114 16.29 -10.05 -12.46
C ILE A 114 16.91 -8.67 -12.66
N TYR A 115 16.46 -7.69 -11.88
CA TYR A 115 16.99 -6.35 -11.92
C TYR A 115 18.42 -6.31 -11.35
N GLN A 116 19.39 -5.93 -12.19
CA GLN A 116 20.82 -5.85 -11.83
C GLN A 116 21.31 -4.41 -11.62
N GLY A 117 20.46 -3.40 -11.85
CA GLY A 117 20.83 -1.99 -11.71
C GLY A 117 21.05 -1.53 -10.27
N HIS A 118 21.14 -0.22 -10.09
CA HIS A 118 21.29 0.41 -8.78
C HIS A 118 19.93 0.76 -8.17
N GLY A 119 19.84 0.70 -6.84
CA GLY A 119 18.61 0.98 -6.12
C GLY A 119 17.79 -0.27 -5.85
N PHE A 120 16.69 -0.06 -5.13
CA PHE A 120 15.83 -1.11 -4.60
C PHE A 120 14.36 -0.73 -4.79
N PRO A 121 13.45 -1.72 -4.82
CA PRO A 121 12.03 -1.45 -4.94
C PRO A 121 11.45 -0.79 -3.69
N LEU A 122 10.20 -0.33 -3.83
CA LEU A 122 9.41 0.31 -2.77
C LEU A 122 9.41 -0.51 -1.48
N LEU A 123 9.30 0.19 -0.34
CA LEU A 123 9.20 -0.47 0.94
C LEU A 123 7.80 -1.03 1.16
N THR A 124 7.68 -2.26 1.66
CA THR A 124 6.38 -2.79 2.10
C THR A 124 6.06 -2.31 3.51
N PHE A 125 4.77 -2.27 3.88
CA PHE A 125 4.40 -1.97 5.27
C PHE A 125 4.91 -3.03 6.25
N ASP A 126 4.95 -4.30 5.83
CA ASP A 126 5.38 -5.41 6.69
C ASP A 126 6.86 -5.30 7.07
N GLU A 127 7.76 -4.99 6.12
CA GLU A 127 9.18 -4.86 6.43
C GLU A 127 9.48 -3.61 7.28
N GLN A 128 8.73 -2.52 7.06
CA GLN A 128 8.82 -1.32 7.90
C GLN A 128 8.34 -1.61 9.32
N LYS A 129 7.22 -2.31 9.48
CA LYS A 129 6.70 -2.73 10.79
C LYS A 129 7.69 -3.62 11.52
N ALA A 130 8.30 -4.58 10.83
CA ALA A 130 9.31 -5.46 11.39
C ALA A 130 10.57 -4.69 11.84
N ALA A 131 11.08 -3.78 11.02
CA ALA A 131 12.24 -2.94 11.35
C ALA A 131 11.97 -2.02 12.56
N ASN A 132 10.78 -1.44 12.64
CA ASN A 132 10.36 -0.61 13.76
C ASN A 132 10.25 -1.43 15.05
N ALA A 133 9.63 -2.63 14.99
CA ALA A 133 9.52 -3.53 16.13
C ALA A 133 10.88 -4.01 16.65
N LEU A 134 11.81 -4.31 15.73
CA LEU A 134 13.18 -4.69 16.08
C LEU A 134 13.89 -3.59 16.87
N THR A 135 13.68 -2.32 16.49
CA THR A 135 14.22 -1.15 17.21
C THR A 135 13.63 -1.04 18.61
N LEU A 136 12.31 -1.18 18.76
CA LEU A 136 11.64 -1.11 20.07
C LEU A 136 12.05 -2.24 21.03
N ALA A 137 12.50 -3.38 20.50
CA ALA A 137 13.02 -4.51 21.28
C ALA A 137 14.53 -4.45 21.55
N HIS A 138 15.25 -3.47 20.98
CA HIS A 138 16.71 -3.42 21.05
C HIS A 138 17.19 -2.90 22.41
N ALA A 139 17.92 -3.72 23.17
CA ALA A 139 18.33 -3.37 24.54
C ALA A 139 19.10 -2.02 24.65
N PRO A 140 20.07 -1.69 23.77
CA PRO A 140 20.69 -0.35 23.75
C PRO A 140 19.68 0.80 23.52
N PHE A 141 18.68 0.59 22.68
CA PHE A 141 17.63 1.59 22.43
C PHE A 141 16.72 1.75 23.65
N ILE A 142 16.29 0.66 24.29
CA ILE A 142 15.50 0.69 25.52
C ILE A 142 16.26 1.44 26.62
N ALA A 143 17.55 1.15 26.82
CA ALA A 143 18.39 1.87 27.77
C ALA A 143 18.50 3.37 27.44
N SER A 144 18.59 3.73 26.16
CA SER A 144 18.61 5.12 25.67
C SER A 144 17.31 5.88 25.98
N VAL A 145 16.16 5.21 25.84
CA VAL A 145 14.83 5.73 26.21
C VAL A 145 14.72 5.90 27.73
N SER A 146 15.13 4.90 28.52
CA SER A 146 15.13 4.98 29.99
C SER A 146 16.06 6.07 30.52
N LYS A 147 17.24 6.26 29.92
CA LYS A 147 18.17 7.35 30.24
C LYS A 147 17.53 8.74 30.10
N ARG A 148 16.55 8.87 29.20
CA ARG A 148 15.77 10.11 28.96
C ARG A 148 14.54 10.23 29.87
N GLY A 149 14.28 9.25 30.75
CA GLY A 149 13.11 9.23 31.63
C GLY A 149 11.80 8.99 30.88
N LEU A 150 11.85 8.41 29.68
CA LEU A 150 10.68 8.17 28.83
C LEU A 150 10.17 6.74 28.98
N LYS A 151 8.87 6.53 28.76
CA LYS A 151 8.25 5.20 28.81
C LYS A 151 8.31 4.55 27.43
N ILE A 152 8.85 3.34 27.33
CA ILE A 152 9.01 2.65 26.04
C ILE A 152 7.67 2.38 25.32
N ASN A 153 6.59 2.18 26.07
CA ASN A 153 5.24 1.95 25.52
C ASN A 153 4.60 3.19 24.88
N GLU A 154 5.14 4.38 25.14
CA GLU A 154 4.73 5.65 24.55
C GLU A 154 5.65 6.05 23.36
N VAL A 155 6.63 5.20 23.01
CA VAL A 155 7.54 5.42 21.89
C VAL A 155 7.03 4.72 20.64
N VAL A 156 6.96 5.47 19.55
CA VAL A 156 6.62 4.96 18.21
C VAL A 156 7.74 5.28 17.24
N CYS A 157 7.97 4.41 16.26
CA CYS A 157 9.06 4.56 15.32
C CYS A 157 8.56 4.54 13.88
N GLY A 158 9.28 5.23 13.01
CA GLY A 158 9.10 5.21 11.56
C GLY A 158 10.40 4.80 10.86
N SER A 159 10.27 4.15 9.71
CA SER A 159 11.38 3.77 8.84
C SER A 159 11.56 4.82 7.74
N PHE A 160 12.77 5.36 7.62
CA PHE A 160 13.12 6.41 6.68
C PHE A 160 14.18 5.92 5.72
N THR A 161 14.00 6.19 4.43
CA THR A 161 14.97 5.85 3.39
C THR A 161 16.27 6.64 3.59
N VAL A 162 17.40 6.01 3.27
CA VAL A 162 18.72 6.62 3.46
C VAL A 162 19.30 7.22 2.18
N GLY A 163 18.70 6.99 1.01
CA GLY A 163 19.26 7.43 -0.27
C GLY A 163 20.62 6.78 -0.56
N TRP A 164 21.49 7.53 -1.24
CA TRP A 164 22.84 7.12 -1.61
C TRP A 164 23.79 8.32 -1.51
N TYR A 165 24.98 8.12 -0.94
CA TYR A 165 25.94 9.19 -0.63
C TYR A 165 27.34 8.95 -1.22
N GLY A 166 27.45 8.14 -2.28
CA GLY A 166 28.74 7.88 -2.95
C GLY A 166 29.44 6.60 -2.52
N GLU A 167 28.88 5.87 -1.56
CA GLU A 167 29.40 4.58 -1.13
C GLU A 167 29.32 3.53 -2.25
N THR A 168 30.28 2.59 -2.25
CA THR A 168 30.25 1.44 -3.15
C THR A 168 29.03 0.58 -2.85
N ARG A 169 28.37 0.10 -3.91
CA ARG A 169 27.20 -0.77 -3.81
C ARG A 169 27.48 -1.92 -2.83
N ASN A 170 26.67 -1.99 -1.78
CA ASN A 170 26.48 -3.21 -1.00
C ASN A 170 25.11 -3.80 -1.34
N ASN A 171 24.92 -5.10 -1.11
CA ASN A 171 23.64 -5.77 -1.35
C ASN A 171 22.64 -5.57 -0.18
N LYS A 172 22.79 -4.52 0.62
CA LYS A 172 21.94 -4.27 1.79
C LYS A 172 20.83 -3.28 1.45
N ARG A 173 19.61 -3.58 1.88
CA ARG A 173 18.48 -2.64 1.85
C ARG A 173 18.37 -1.97 3.21
N VAL A 174 18.86 -0.74 3.33
CA VAL A 174 18.99 -0.08 4.64
C VAL A 174 17.93 1.01 4.83
N VAL A 175 17.32 1.02 6.01
CA VAL A 175 16.50 2.13 6.50
C VAL A 175 17.07 2.70 7.79
N LYS A 176 16.86 4.00 8.01
CA LYS A 176 17.03 4.63 9.32
C LYS A 176 15.70 4.58 10.06
N VAL A 177 15.66 3.93 11.20
CA VAL A 177 14.53 3.96 12.12
C VAL A 177 14.73 5.14 13.07
N MET A 178 13.78 6.06 13.04
CA MET A 178 13.71 7.24 13.92
C MET A 178 12.41 7.17 14.71
N CYS A 179 12.45 7.60 15.97
CA CYS A 179 11.35 7.41 16.91
C CYS A 179 10.85 8.72 17.50
N PHE A 180 9.62 8.68 17.99
CA PHE A 180 8.82 9.80 18.46
C PHE A 180 8.06 9.40 19.72
N TYR A 181 7.51 10.36 20.45
CA TYR A 181 6.89 10.14 21.76
C TYR A 181 5.44 10.65 21.84
N LEU A 182 4.52 9.80 22.30
CA LEU A 182 3.07 10.03 22.27
C LEU A 182 2.47 10.56 23.58
N ASP A 183 3.19 10.51 24.71
CA ASP A 183 2.62 10.79 26.05
C ASP A 183 2.03 12.22 26.16
N GLY A 184 0.72 12.34 26.00
CA GLY A 184 -0.03 13.60 26.05
C GLY A 184 -0.40 14.24 24.70
N THR A 185 -0.05 13.66 23.55
CA THR A 185 -0.47 14.15 22.21
C THR A 185 -0.32 13.07 21.14
N VAL A 186 -1.26 13.02 20.20
CA VAL A 186 -1.11 12.15 19.00
C VAL A 186 -0.17 12.73 17.95
N ASN A 187 0.21 14.01 18.07
CA ASN A 187 1.09 14.67 17.11
C ASN A 187 2.56 14.33 17.36
N MET A 188 2.90 13.06 17.13
CA MET A 188 4.22 12.49 17.43
C MET A 188 5.35 13.25 16.73
N PHE A 189 5.11 13.83 15.55
CA PHE A 189 6.11 14.58 14.80
C PHE A 189 6.60 15.84 15.51
N MET A 190 5.80 16.39 16.44
CA MET A 190 6.22 17.51 17.30
C MET A 190 7.09 17.06 18.48
N ARG A 191 7.29 15.75 18.67
CA ARG A 191 7.99 15.15 19.81
C ARG A 191 9.00 14.07 19.37
N PRO A 192 10.00 14.44 18.54
CA PRO A 192 11.03 13.50 18.11
C PRO A 192 11.96 13.08 19.25
N LEU A 193 12.37 11.81 19.23
CA LEU A 193 13.43 11.28 20.07
C LEU A 193 14.80 11.65 19.46
N GLU A 194 15.17 12.92 19.63
CA GLU A 194 16.36 13.48 18.99
C GLU A 194 17.67 12.83 19.44
N GLY A 195 18.62 12.83 18.50
CA GLY A 195 19.97 12.29 18.74
C GLY A 195 20.09 10.78 18.70
N VAL A 196 18.97 10.05 18.64
CA VAL A 196 18.94 8.58 18.54
C VAL A 196 18.58 8.17 17.13
N THR A 197 19.37 7.29 16.53
CA THR A 197 19.08 6.71 15.22
C THR A 197 19.50 5.26 15.21
N VAL A 198 18.68 4.40 14.61
CA VAL A 198 18.98 2.99 14.41
C VAL A 198 18.98 2.73 12.91
N THR A 199 19.96 1.99 12.39
CA THR A 199 19.93 1.52 10.99
C THR A 199 19.63 0.04 10.96
N VAL A 200 18.65 -0.35 10.15
CA VAL A 200 18.21 -1.72 9.97
C VAL A 200 18.47 -2.15 8.54
N ASP A 201 19.07 -3.33 8.38
CA ASP A 201 19.16 -4.05 7.12
C ASP A 201 17.89 -4.88 6.93
N LEU A 202 17.10 -4.56 5.91
CA LEU A 202 15.82 -5.18 5.62
C LEU A 202 15.95 -6.56 4.97
N GLU A 203 17.08 -6.88 4.36
CA GLU A 203 17.31 -8.24 3.82
C GLU A 203 17.40 -9.24 4.96
N GLU A 204 18.23 -8.90 5.92
CA GLU A 204 18.60 -9.77 7.04
C GLU A 204 17.71 -9.52 8.26
N MET A 205 16.81 -8.53 8.17
CA MET A 205 15.98 -8.01 9.26
C MET A 205 16.76 -7.83 10.57
N LYS A 206 17.90 -7.12 10.50
CA LYS A 206 18.82 -6.94 11.64
C LYS A 206 19.28 -5.50 11.80
N ILE A 207 19.47 -5.09 13.06
CA ILE A 207 20.10 -3.80 13.38
C ILE A 207 21.58 -3.90 13.00
N ILE A 208 22.02 -3.02 12.11
CA ILE A 208 23.41 -2.92 11.66
C ILE A 208 24.13 -1.67 12.20
N GLY A 209 23.41 -0.84 12.95
CA GLY A 209 23.98 0.34 13.58
C GLY A 209 23.03 1.01 14.55
N PHE A 210 23.59 1.57 15.62
CA PHE A 210 22.88 2.26 16.67
C PHE A 210 23.73 3.48 17.09
N TRP A 211 23.12 4.67 17.06
CA TRP A 211 23.77 5.91 17.44
C TRP A 211 22.88 6.67 18.42
N ASP A 212 23.36 6.84 19.66
CA ASP A 212 22.81 7.77 20.64
C ASP A 212 23.84 8.89 20.87
N ARG A 213 23.71 9.96 20.08
CA ARG A 213 24.77 10.99 19.94
C ARG A 213 24.63 12.15 20.90
N LEU A 214 23.39 12.49 21.24
CA LEU A 214 23.06 13.65 22.07
C LEU A 214 21.76 13.40 22.81
N THR A 215 21.67 13.95 24.02
CA THR A 215 20.46 13.90 24.84
C THR A 215 19.94 15.33 24.97
N VAL A 216 18.76 15.58 24.41
CA VAL A 216 18.04 16.87 24.53
C VAL A 216 16.73 16.67 25.27
N PRO A 217 16.18 17.73 25.90
CA PRO A 217 14.86 17.66 26.51
C PRO A 217 13.80 17.27 25.49
N MET A 218 12.93 16.32 25.85
CA MET A 218 11.77 15.96 25.05
C MET A 218 10.82 17.16 24.96
N PRO A 219 10.42 17.61 23.74
CA PRO A 219 9.43 18.65 23.58
C PRO A 219 8.13 18.37 24.36
N LYS A 220 7.48 19.43 24.85
CA LYS A 220 6.21 19.32 25.57
C LYS A 220 5.09 18.92 24.60
N ALA A 221 4.11 18.17 25.10
CA ALA A 221 2.92 17.80 24.34
C ALA A 221 1.89 18.93 24.25
N GLU A 222 1.87 19.83 25.23
CA GLU A 222 0.86 20.89 25.31
C GLU A 222 0.91 21.82 24.10
N GLY A 223 -0.26 22.09 23.51
CA GLY A 223 -0.42 22.92 22.32
C GLY A 223 -0.06 22.24 20.99
N THR A 224 0.19 20.92 20.98
CA THR A 224 0.57 20.20 19.74
C THR A 224 -0.51 19.28 19.19
N ASP A 225 -1.48 18.86 20.00
CA ASP A 225 -2.59 18.02 19.50
C ASP A 225 -3.41 18.83 18.51
N TYR A 226 -3.96 18.17 17.48
CA TYR A 226 -4.74 18.80 16.42
C TYR A 226 -6.20 18.33 16.40
N ARG A 227 -6.57 17.35 17.23
CA ARG A 227 -7.93 16.85 17.31
C ARG A 227 -8.78 17.85 18.09
N GLU A 228 -9.93 18.21 17.54
CA GLU A 228 -10.87 19.16 18.14
C GLU A 228 -11.24 18.78 19.59
N SER A 229 -11.43 17.48 19.86
CA SER A 229 -11.78 16.96 21.19
C SER A 229 -10.74 17.23 22.28
N GLU A 230 -9.48 17.49 21.90
CA GLU A 230 -8.38 17.76 22.82
C GLU A 230 -8.03 19.27 22.91
N GLN A 231 -8.67 20.10 22.08
CA GLN A 231 -8.40 21.54 22.06
C GLN A 231 -9.07 22.24 23.25
N LYS A 232 -8.44 23.34 23.70
CA LYS A 232 -8.96 24.20 24.76
C LYS A 232 -9.33 25.58 24.20
N PRO A 233 -10.31 26.29 24.80
CA PRO A 233 -10.63 27.67 24.43
C PRO A 233 -9.41 28.62 24.50
N PRO A 234 -9.41 29.75 23.76
CA PRO A 234 -10.49 30.23 22.90
C PRO A 234 -10.51 29.55 21.54
N PHE A 235 -11.71 29.18 21.09
CA PHE A 235 -11.94 28.72 19.72
C PHE A 235 -12.19 29.92 18.80
N LEU A 236 -11.95 29.73 17.51
CA LEU A 236 -12.37 30.69 16.49
C LEU A 236 -13.89 30.91 16.54
N LEU A 237 -14.33 32.08 16.09
CA LEU A 237 -15.76 32.38 15.97
C LEU A 237 -16.44 31.35 15.06
N PRO A 238 -17.59 30.78 15.47
CA PRO A 238 -18.33 29.85 14.63
C PRO A 238 -18.65 30.45 13.27
N LEU A 239 -18.40 29.68 12.20
CA LEU A 239 -18.80 30.06 10.86
C LEU A 239 -20.31 29.85 10.66
N LYS A 240 -20.94 30.72 9.86
CA LYS A 240 -22.33 30.50 9.43
C LYS A 240 -22.39 29.25 8.55
N LYS A 241 -23.39 28.38 8.78
CA LYS A 241 -23.59 27.15 8.00
C LYS A 241 -23.95 27.48 6.55
N ILE A 242 -23.50 26.64 5.62
CA ILE A 242 -23.83 26.70 4.19
C ILE A 242 -24.45 25.36 3.79
N THR A 243 -25.50 25.41 2.97
CA THR A 243 -26.09 24.24 2.31
C THR A 243 -25.94 24.42 0.81
N VAL A 244 -25.49 23.37 0.11
CA VAL A 244 -25.37 23.32 -1.35
C VAL A 244 -26.25 22.17 -1.85
N GLU A 245 -27.10 22.42 -2.83
CA GLU A 245 -28.02 21.46 -3.42
C GLU A 245 -27.87 21.46 -4.94
N GLN A 246 -27.94 20.29 -5.56
CA GLN A 246 -28.00 20.11 -7.02
C GLN A 246 -29.29 19.34 -7.34
N PRO A 247 -30.43 20.02 -7.52
CA PRO A 247 -31.75 19.39 -7.66
C PRO A 247 -31.82 18.38 -8.82
N ASP A 248 -31.08 18.66 -9.89
CA ASP A 248 -31.01 17.82 -11.09
C ASP A 248 -29.77 16.90 -11.11
N GLY A 249 -29.05 16.81 -9.98
CA GLY A 249 -27.81 16.05 -9.85
C GLY A 249 -26.57 16.76 -10.42
N PRO A 250 -25.40 16.10 -10.40
CA PRO A 250 -24.19 16.63 -10.99
C PRO A 250 -24.26 16.63 -12.52
N SER A 251 -23.56 17.58 -13.15
CA SER A 251 -23.47 17.64 -14.62
C SER A 251 -22.50 16.63 -15.24
N PHE A 252 -21.81 15.82 -14.41
CA PHE A 252 -20.88 14.80 -14.86
C PHE A 252 -21.48 13.40 -14.69
N GLU A 253 -21.09 12.48 -15.57
CA GLU A 253 -21.43 11.06 -15.47
C GLU A 253 -20.16 10.23 -15.19
N ILE A 254 -20.29 9.22 -14.33
CA ILE A 254 -19.23 8.24 -14.07
C ILE A 254 -19.68 6.89 -14.61
N ASP A 255 -18.99 6.42 -15.64
CA ASP A 255 -19.15 5.10 -16.25
C ASP A 255 -17.90 4.28 -15.93
N GLY A 256 -17.90 3.60 -14.77
CA GLY A 256 -16.75 2.85 -14.28
C GLY A 256 -15.64 3.80 -13.85
N HIS A 257 -14.55 3.87 -14.62
CA HIS A 257 -13.48 4.84 -14.43
C HIS A 257 -13.49 5.98 -15.46
N GLY A 258 -14.44 5.96 -16.41
CA GLY A 258 -14.64 7.05 -17.37
C GLY A 258 -15.48 8.17 -16.76
N VAL A 259 -15.04 9.41 -16.92
CA VAL A 259 -15.78 10.62 -16.52
C VAL A 259 -16.19 11.38 -17.79
N ARG A 260 -17.46 11.74 -17.91
CA ARG A 260 -18.02 12.53 -19.02
C ARG A 260 -18.61 13.83 -18.50
#